data_AF-A0A8D8XI12-F1
#
_entry.id   AF-A0A8D8XI12-F1
#
_cell.length_a   1.000
_cell.length_b   1.000
_cell.length_c   1.000
_cell.angle_alpha   90.00
_cell.angle_beta   90.00
_cell.angle_gamma   90.00
#
_symmetry.space_group_name_H-M   'P 1'
#
loop_
_entity.id
_entity.type
_entity.pdbx_description
1 polymer ?
#
loop_
_entity_poly.entity_id
_entity_poly.type
_entity_poly.pdbx_seq_one_letter_code
_entity_poly.pdbx_strand_id
1 'polypeptide(L)'
;MGIELFRKVPNLRILACGGDGTVGWVLSVLDQMGFVPPPAVGVLPLGTGNDLARALGWGGGYTDEPISKILEDLGESDIAYLDRWDLKVEKNPNAEPNEEGKENLPLNVLNNYFSLGVDAHIALEFHEAREAHPERFNSRLRNKMFYGQMGGKDLLRRKWKGLADVVTLECDGKDMTPKLKEHRVHAIVFLNIPSYSGGTHPWSGTDQKTDDGLIEVVGLTTYHLPLLQAGGHGISIAQCKSAKIVTSKTIPMQVDGEACKVNPSIIMINLLNKAPMLTKRKGSKTTVQPTTLEPMKLSVQKISMYDYETNHYDKNLLRQKATCLGEIEVSPVIDLEQVRKMVNKLQEDLKPVQDGGGSGSEPAKLSPDWVFVDSITAERFFRIDRAQEHLHFVMDITSDTLFILDTLPPTPDDDPAFPSPATPSPGELNTPDISNILEKTSEGVLKAARVGDIKMLKDLHSQSYSLLSIDSLGQTALHYGSRYGHKDIVKYIIACAPY
;
A
#
# COMPACT_ATOMS: atom_id res chain seq x y z
N MET A 1 -1.55 -17.09 -20.79
CA MET A 1 -1.60 -15.94 -19.84
C MET A 1 -0.70 -14.82 -20.36
N GLY A 2 -0.96 -13.56 -20.01
CA GLY A 2 -0.23 -12.39 -20.58
C GLY A 2 1.30 -12.41 -20.41
N ILE A 3 1.82 -13.02 -19.32
CA ILE A 3 3.27 -13.12 -19.04
C ILE A 3 4.02 -13.88 -20.15
N GLU A 4 3.38 -14.84 -20.82
CA GLU A 4 4.00 -15.65 -21.87
C GLU A 4 4.44 -14.82 -23.08
N LEU A 5 3.80 -13.67 -23.32
CA LEU A 5 4.17 -12.73 -24.38
C LEU A 5 5.58 -12.17 -24.19
N PHE A 6 6.07 -12.14 -22.95
CA PHE A 6 7.38 -11.61 -22.58
C PHE A 6 8.47 -12.68 -22.52
N ARG A 7 8.21 -13.93 -22.94
CA ARG A 7 9.17 -15.04 -22.87
C ARG A 7 10.49 -14.77 -23.60
N LYS A 8 10.48 -13.91 -24.62
CA LYS A 8 11.68 -13.55 -25.40
C LYS A 8 12.41 -12.31 -24.88
N VAL A 9 11.88 -11.64 -23.84
CA VAL A 9 12.51 -10.45 -23.27
C VAL A 9 13.73 -10.88 -22.45
N PRO A 10 14.95 -10.44 -22.81
CA PRO A 10 16.14 -10.76 -22.03
C PRO A 10 16.06 -10.05 -20.68
N ASN A 11 16.57 -10.69 -19.62
CA ASN A 11 16.63 -10.13 -18.27
C ASN A 11 15.28 -9.64 -17.72
N LEU A 12 14.19 -10.36 -18.05
CA LEU A 12 12.85 -10.03 -17.57
C LEU A 12 12.81 -10.01 -16.03
N ARG A 13 12.38 -8.87 -15.49
CA ARG A 13 12.05 -8.66 -14.07
C ARG A 13 10.55 -8.45 -13.94
N ILE A 14 9.94 -9.06 -12.93
CA ILE A 14 8.49 -9.00 -12.70
C ILE A 14 8.24 -8.30 -11.37
N LEU A 15 7.38 -7.29 -11.37
CA LEU A 15 6.90 -6.67 -10.13
C LEU A 15 5.51 -7.20 -9.80
N ALA A 16 5.38 -7.91 -8.67
CA ALA A 16 4.10 -8.35 -8.14
C ALA A 16 3.53 -7.27 -7.18
N CYS A 17 2.47 -6.59 -7.62
CA CYS A 17 1.78 -5.56 -6.84
C CYS A 17 0.64 -6.19 -6.04
N GLY A 18 0.85 -6.51 -4.77
CA GLY A 18 -0.12 -7.25 -3.97
C GLY A 18 0.36 -7.61 -2.57
N GLY A 19 -0.31 -8.60 -1.98
CA GLY A 19 0.15 -9.26 -0.74
C GLY A 19 0.88 -10.56 -1.03
N ASP A 20 1.21 -11.30 0.02
CA ASP A 20 1.94 -12.57 -0.08
C ASP A 20 1.27 -13.59 -1.02
N GLY A 21 -0.07 -13.72 -0.96
CA GLY A 21 -0.83 -14.60 -1.85
C GLY A 21 -0.74 -14.22 -3.34
N THR A 22 -0.64 -12.93 -3.67
CA THR A 22 -0.44 -12.47 -5.05
C THR A 22 0.93 -12.92 -5.56
N VAL A 23 1.96 -12.80 -4.73
CA VAL A 23 3.33 -13.23 -5.09
C VAL A 23 3.36 -14.75 -5.27
N GLY A 24 2.77 -15.52 -4.35
CA GLY A 24 2.67 -16.98 -4.46
C GLY A 24 1.94 -17.45 -5.74
N TRP A 25 0.88 -16.74 -6.15
CA TRP A 25 0.19 -16.99 -7.41
C TRP A 25 1.10 -16.74 -8.62
N VAL A 26 1.80 -15.60 -8.66
CA VAL A 26 2.76 -15.30 -9.73
C VAL A 26 3.85 -16.37 -9.83
N LEU A 27 4.41 -16.80 -8.70
CA LEU A 27 5.44 -17.84 -8.67
C LEU A 27 4.91 -19.18 -9.22
N SER A 28 3.70 -19.57 -8.84
CA SER A 28 3.05 -20.79 -9.32
C SER A 28 2.80 -20.75 -10.84
N VAL A 29 2.43 -19.59 -11.37
CA VAL A 29 2.27 -19.38 -12.81
C VAL A 29 3.61 -19.49 -13.53
N LEU A 30 4.68 -18.95 -12.97
CA LEU A 30 6.02 -19.04 -13.56
C LEU A 30 6.54 -20.47 -13.58
N ASP A 31 6.27 -21.28 -12.56
CA ASP A 31 6.59 -22.72 -12.56
C ASP A 31 5.92 -23.44 -13.72
N GLN A 32 4.62 -23.20 -13.93
CA GLN A 32 3.84 -23.83 -15.00
C GLN A 32 4.35 -23.43 -16.39
N MET A 33 4.88 -22.21 -16.54
CA MET A 33 5.40 -21.71 -17.81
C MET A 33 6.83 -22.16 -18.13
N GLY A 34 7.59 -22.61 -17.13
CA GLY A 34 8.94 -23.14 -17.32
C GLY A 34 9.91 -22.17 -18.00
N PHE A 35 9.96 -20.90 -17.59
CA PHE A 35 10.91 -19.92 -18.13
C PHE A 35 12.37 -20.36 -17.87
N VAL A 36 13.25 -20.14 -18.86
CA VAL A 36 14.69 -20.44 -18.76
C VAL A 36 15.51 -19.25 -19.29
N PRO A 37 16.26 -18.53 -18.43
CA PRO A 37 16.21 -18.61 -16.96
C PRO A 37 14.87 -18.11 -16.39
N PRO A 38 14.47 -18.54 -15.18
CA PRO A 38 13.27 -18.02 -14.53
C PRO A 38 13.42 -16.51 -14.24
N PRO A 39 12.40 -15.68 -14.52
CA PRO A 39 12.46 -14.25 -14.28
C PRO A 39 12.42 -13.94 -12.78
N ALA A 40 13.18 -12.94 -12.35
CA ALA A 40 13.20 -12.53 -10.95
C ALA A 40 11.94 -11.75 -10.57
N VAL A 41 11.36 -12.05 -9.41
CA VAL A 41 10.12 -11.43 -8.92
C VAL A 41 10.41 -10.48 -7.77
N GLY A 42 10.04 -9.20 -7.92
CA GLY A 42 9.99 -8.20 -6.87
C GLY A 42 8.58 -8.03 -6.31
N VAL A 43 8.47 -7.44 -5.13
CA VAL A 43 7.19 -7.30 -4.42
C VAL A 43 6.92 -5.83 -4.10
N LEU A 44 5.80 -5.30 -4.58
CA LEU A 44 5.24 -4.05 -4.09
C LEU A 44 4.18 -4.36 -3.02
N PRO A 45 4.44 -4.02 -1.73
CA PRO A 45 3.64 -4.51 -0.59
C PRO A 45 2.29 -3.78 -0.45
N LEU A 46 1.28 -4.24 -1.20
CA LEU A 46 -0.09 -3.70 -1.16
C LEU A 46 -1.02 -4.47 -0.20
N GLY A 47 -0.60 -5.64 0.29
CA GLY A 47 -1.35 -6.46 1.24
C GLY A 47 -1.31 -5.96 2.69
N THR A 48 -1.88 -6.76 3.61
CA THR A 48 -1.90 -6.44 5.06
C THR A 48 -0.68 -7.00 5.81
N GLY A 49 -0.31 -8.26 5.53
CA GLY A 49 0.84 -8.95 6.10
C GLY A 49 2.14 -8.48 5.46
N ASN A 50 2.36 -8.84 4.20
CA ASN A 50 3.54 -8.53 3.39
C ASN A 50 4.83 -9.02 4.05
N ASP A 51 4.81 -10.25 4.56
CA ASP A 51 5.95 -10.85 5.24
C ASP A 51 7.08 -11.17 4.25
N LEU A 52 6.75 -11.63 3.04
CA LEU A 52 7.75 -11.85 1.99
C LEU A 52 8.42 -10.54 1.57
N ALA A 53 7.66 -9.46 1.44
CA ALA A 53 8.20 -8.13 1.13
C ALA A 53 9.15 -7.64 2.23
N ARG A 54 8.83 -7.88 3.51
CA ARG A 54 9.72 -7.56 4.64
C ARG A 54 11.02 -8.36 4.59
N ALA A 55 10.92 -9.66 4.35
CA ALA A 55 12.08 -10.53 4.25
C ALA A 55 13.04 -10.09 3.13
N LEU A 56 12.49 -9.60 2.02
CA LEU A 56 13.25 -9.12 0.86
C LEU A 56 13.66 -7.63 0.94
N GLY A 57 13.31 -6.94 2.04
CA GLY A 57 13.70 -5.54 2.28
C GLY A 57 12.82 -4.47 1.62
N TRP A 58 11.73 -4.85 0.95
CA TRP A 58 10.74 -3.91 0.37
C TRP A 58 9.84 -3.25 1.43
N GLY A 59 9.88 -3.76 2.66
CA GLY A 59 9.23 -3.13 3.79
C GLY A 59 7.76 -3.51 3.94
N GLY A 60 7.07 -2.70 4.75
CA GLY A 60 5.87 -3.17 5.43
C GLY A 60 4.55 -2.99 4.70
N GLY A 61 4.57 -2.12 3.70
CA GLY A 61 3.40 -1.56 3.07
C GLY A 61 3.82 -0.40 2.17
N TYR A 62 3.08 -0.21 1.09
CA TYR A 62 3.24 0.94 0.21
C TYR A 62 2.75 2.24 0.87
N THR A 63 3.51 3.32 0.69
CA THR A 63 3.28 4.67 1.24
C THR A 63 3.33 5.73 0.14
N ASP A 64 2.58 5.52 -0.95
CA ASP A 64 2.45 6.49 -2.05
C ASP A 64 3.79 6.96 -2.65
N GLU A 65 4.78 6.06 -2.69
CA GLU A 65 6.06 6.32 -3.32
C GLU A 65 5.90 6.47 -4.85
N PRO A 66 6.52 7.47 -5.49
CA PRO A 66 6.42 7.65 -6.94
C PRO A 66 6.87 6.42 -7.72
N ILE A 67 6.21 6.15 -8.85
CA ILE A 67 6.51 4.99 -9.70
C ILE A 67 7.96 5.03 -10.18
N SER A 68 8.49 6.21 -10.50
CA SER A 68 9.90 6.41 -10.90
C SER A 68 10.87 5.82 -9.87
N LYS A 69 10.66 6.14 -8.59
CA LYS A 69 11.48 5.62 -7.48
C LYS A 69 11.36 4.11 -7.33
N ILE A 70 10.15 3.56 -7.47
CA ILE A 70 9.94 2.10 -7.42
C ILE A 70 10.69 1.42 -8.56
N LEU A 71 10.63 1.98 -9.77
CA LEU A 71 11.34 1.44 -10.93
C LEU A 71 12.85 1.56 -10.78
N GLU A 72 13.36 2.64 -10.20
CA GLU A 72 14.78 2.81 -9.85
C GLU A 72 15.23 1.75 -8.84
N ASP A 73 14.53 1.62 -7.71
CA ASP A 73 14.80 0.61 -6.69
C ASP A 73 14.77 -0.82 -7.29
N LEU A 74 13.85 -1.09 -8.21
CA LEU A 74 13.78 -2.36 -8.93
C LEU A 74 14.92 -2.54 -9.92
N GLY A 75 15.39 -1.47 -10.58
CA GLY A 75 16.56 -1.49 -11.46
C GLY A 75 17.83 -1.84 -10.69
N GLU A 76 18.01 -1.25 -9.51
CA GLU A 76 19.17 -1.44 -8.65
C GLU A 76 19.13 -2.69 -7.76
N SER A 77 17.97 -3.36 -7.68
CA SER A 77 17.78 -4.54 -6.85
C SER A 77 18.73 -5.69 -7.18
N ASP A 78 19.09 -6.43 -6.13
CA ASP A 78 19.88 -7.66 -6.22
C ASP A 78 18.97 -8.88 -6.29
N ILE A 79 19.47 -9.97 -6.86
CA ILE A 79 18.76 -11.24 -6.91
C ILE A 79 19.14 -12.07 -5.69
N ALA A 80 18.15 -12.45 -4.89
CA ALA A 80 18.25 -13.48 -3.88
C ALA A 80 17.41 -14.68 -4.30
N TYR A 81 17.71 -15.86 -3.77
CA TYR A 81 16.90 -17.05 -4.00
C TYR A 81 15.94 -17.28 -2.84
N LEU A 82 14.76 -17.78 -3.18
CA LEU A 82 13.72 -18.22 -2.26
C LEU A 82 13.48 -19.70 -2.48
N ASP A 83 13.82 -20.52 -1.50
CA ASP A 83 13.44 -21.90 -1.41
C ASP A 83 11.91 -21.99 -1.35
N ARG A 84 11.36 -22.98 -2.04
CA ARG A 84 9.92 -23.22 -2.04
C ARG A 84 9.72 -24.67 -1.70
N TRP A 85 8.68 -24.95 -0.93
CA TRP A 85 8.50 -26.24 -0.29
C TRP A 85 7.21 -26.89 -0.77
N ASP A 86 7.29 -28.16 -1.14
CA ASP A 86 6.15 -28.99 -1.51
C ASP A 86 5.54 -29.61 -0.25
N LEU A 87 4.22 -29.49 -0.13
CA LEU A 87 3.40 -30.04 0.94
C LEU A 87 2.54 -31.17 0.38
N LYS A 88 2.98 -32.41 0.59
CA LYS A 88 2.19 -33.60 0.19
C LYS A 88 1.34 -34.06 1.37
N VAL A 89 0.04 -34.14 1.15
CA VAL A 89 -0.94 -34.57 2.16
C VAL A 89 -1.49 -35.93 1.78
N GLU A 90 -1.43 -36.87 2.71
CA GLU A 90 -2.04 -38.20 2.60
C GLU A 90 -2.96 -38.44 3.80
N LYS A 91 -4.05 -39.19 3.62
CA LYS A 91 -4.92 -39.56 4.75
C LYS A 91 -4.13 -40.40 5.75
N ASN A 92 -4.29 -40.13 7.05
CA ASN A 92 -3.78 -41.03 8.08
C ASN A 92 -4.72 -42.25 8.23
N PRO A 93 -4.29 -43.47 7.86
CA PRO A 93 -5.15 -44.65 7.92
C PRO A 93 -5.44 -45.12 9.35
N ASN A 94 -4.71 -44.60 10.34
CA ASN A 94 -4.79 -45.04 11.74
C ASN A 94 -5.65 -44.10 12.60
N ALA A 95 -6.30 -43.10 12.02
CA ALA A 95 -7.11 -42.12 12.75
C ALA A 95 -8.30 -41.66 11.92
N GLU A 96 -9.44 -41.49 12.58
CA GLU A 96 -10.67 -40.98 11.95
C GLU A 96 -10.93 -39.51 12.35
N PRO A 97 -11.57 -38.71 11.48
CA PRO A 97 -11.92 -37.33 11.79
C PRO A 97 -12.81 -37.22 13.03
N ASN A 98 -12.48 -36.28 13.93
CA ASN A 98 -13.30 -35.97 15.11
C ASN A 98 -14.29 -34.82 14.86
N GLU A 99 -14.12 -34.08 13.77
CA GLU A 99 -15.00 -33.03 13.27
C GLU A 99 -14.83 -32.90 11.74
N GLU A 100 -15.69 -32.10 11.10
CA GLU A 100 -15.60 -31.83 9.66
C GLU A 100 -14.30 -31.09 9.30
N GLY A 101 -13.63 -31.60 8.27
CA GLY A 101 -12.38 -31.07 7.73
C GLY A 101 -12.18 -31.51 6.28
N LYS A 102 -11.20 -30.88 5.63
CA LYS A 102 -10.80 -31.17 4.25
C LYS A 102 -9.75 -32.29 4.21
N GLU A 103 -9.67 -32.99 3.08
CA GLU A 103 -8.65 -34.03 2.85
C GLU A 103 -7.27 -33.44 2.50
N ASN A 104 -7.24 -32.21 1.99
CA ASN A 104 -6.02 -31.54 1.52
C ASN A 104 -5.93 -30.11 2.08
N LEU A 105 -4.69 -29.59 2.09
CA LEU A 105 -4.39 -28.19 2.36
C LEU A 105 -4.90 -27.28 1.23
N PRO A 106 -5.13 -25.97 1.50
CA PRO A 106 -5.61 -25.04 0.49
C PRO A 106 -4.52 -24.72 -0.57
N LEU A 107 -3.25 -24.84 -0.19
CA LEU A 107 -2.09 -24.69 -1.05
C LEU A 107 -1.15 -25.88 -0.81
N ASN A 108 -0.53 -26.37 -1.88
CA ASN A 108 0.47 -27.44 -1.85
C ASN A 108 1.91 -26.90 -1.94
N VAL A 109 2.09 -25.60 -2.20
CA VAL A 109 3.40 -24.95 -2.22
C VAL A 109 3.47 -23.90 -1.14
N LEU A 110 4.54 -23.97 -0.35
CA LEU A 110 4.86 -23.09 0.75
C LEU A 110 5.99 -22.15 0.33
N ASN A 111 5.72 -20.83 0.36
CA ASN A 111 6.71 -19.79 0.08
C ASN A 111 7.15 -19.04 1.34
N ASN A 112 6.27 -18.86 2.32
CA ASN A 112 6.57 -18.08 3.53
C ASN A 112 6.57 -18.95 4.78
N TYR A 113 5.39 -19.42 5.19
CA TYR A 113 5.26 -20.24 6.40
C TYR A 113 3.99 -21.11 6.39
N PHE A 114 4.12 -22.32 6.95
CA PHE A 114 3.04 -23.28 7.17
C PHE A 114 2.88 -23.48 8.67
N SER A 115 1.64 -23.53 9.18
CA SER A 115 1.42 -23.80 10.60
C SER A 115 0.16 -24.59 10.88
N LEU A 116 0.14 -25.20 12.07
CA LEU A 116 -1.00 -25.95 12.60
C LEU A 116 -1.21 -25.65 14.09
N GLY A 117 -2.46 -25.72 14.53
CA GLY A 117 -2.84 -25.45 15.93
C GLY A 117 -3.40 -24.05 16.15
N VAL A 118 -3.08 -23.42 17.29
CA VAL A 118 -3.71 -22.15 17.69
C VAL A 118 -3.46 -21.00 16.71
N ASP A 119 -2.29 -20.96 16.07
CA ASP A 119 -1.98 -19.95 15.06
C ASP A 119 -2.90 -20.07 13.83
N ALA A 120 -2.93 -21.25 13.23
CA ALA A 120 -3.80 -21.54 12.10
C ALA A 120 -5.30 -21.41 12.47
N HIS A 121 -5.67 -21.62 13.73
CA HIS A 121 -7.03 -21.37 14.19
C HIS A 121 -7.41 -19.88 14.12
N ILE A 122 -6.52 -19.00 14.56
CA ILE A 122 -6.72 -17.54 14.46
C ILE A 122 -6.78 -17.11 12.99
N ALA A 123 -5.90 -17.67 12.14
CA ALA A 123 -5.93 -17.43 10.70
C ALA A 123 -7.25 -17.89 10.07
N LEU A 124 -7.79 -19.04 10.50
CA LEU A 124 -9.07 -19.56 10.04
C LEU A 124 -10.23 -18.65 10.44
N GLU A 125 -10.31 -18.22 11.71
CA GLU A 125 -11.35 -17.29 12.15
C GLU A 125 -11.28 -15.95 11.38
N PHE A 126 -10.07 -15.46 11.09
CA PHE A 126 -9.87 -14.29 10.25
C PHE A 126 -10.36 -14.51 8.82
N HIS A 127 -10.03 -15.66 8.21
CA HIS A 127 -10.43 -16.01 6.85
C HIS A 127 -11.96 -16.11 6.74
N GLU A 128 -12.61 -16.84 7.63
CA GLU A 128 -14.07 -16.99 7.67
C GLU A 128 -14.78 -15.64 7.88
N ALA A 129 -14.26 -14.79 8.76
CA ALA A 129 -14.81 -13.46 8.97
C ALA A 129 -14.64 -12.56 7.74
N ARG A 130 -13.50 -12.68 7.03
CA ARG A 130 -13.21 -11.97 5.79
C ARG A 130 -14.14 -12.38 4.65
N GLU A 131 -14.41 -13.68 4.52
CA GLU A 131 -15.36 -14.19 3.53
C GLU A 131 -16.81 -13.79 3.83
N ALA A 132 -17.19 -13.78 5.12
CA ALA A 132 -18.54 -13.38 5.53
C ALA A 132 -18.81 -11.88 5.39
N HIS A 133 -17.79 -11.03 5.60
CA HIS A 133 -17.94 -9.56 5.66
C HIS A 133 -16.79 -8.82 4.95
N PRO A 134 -16.57 -9.00 3.63
CA PRO A 134 -15.43 -8.43 2.92
C PRO A 134 -15.33 -6.90 3.02
N GLU A 135 -16.46 -6.20 3.16
CA GLU A 135 -16.52 -4.75 3.33
C GLU A 135 -15.82 -4.24 4.59
N ARG A 136 -15.65 -5.09 5.61
CA ARG A 136 -14.95 -4.75 6.86
C ARG A 136 -13.43 -4.85 6.74
N PHE A 137 -12.91 -5.47 5.67
CA PHE A 137 -11.49 -5.81 5.52
C PHE A 137 -10.73 -4.93 4.50
N ASN A 138 -11.27 -3.76 4.19
CA ASN A 138 -10.70 -2.80 3.23
C ASN A 138 -9.58 -1.91 3.81
N SER A 139 -9.19 -2.11 5.08
CA SER A 139 -8.18 -1.29 5.75
C SER A 139 -7.14 -2.15 6.45
N ARG A 140 -5.87 -1.93 6.12
CA ARG A 140 -4.72 -2.64 6.71
C ARG A 140 -4.71 -2.52 8.24
N LEU A 141 -5.01 -1.32 8.78
CA LEU A 141 -5.06 -1.09 10.22
C LEU A 141 -6.19 -1.89 10.89
N ARG A 142 -7.39 -1.86 10.29
CA ARG A 142 -8.55 -2.62 10.79
C ARG A 142 -8.30 -4.12 10.76
N ASN A 143 -7.70 -4.61 9.68
CA ASN A 143 -7.35 -6.03 9.53
C ASN A 143 -6.38 -6.47 10.62
N LYS A 144 -5.32 -5.68 10.89
CA LYS A 144 -4.38 -5.94 11.99
C LYS A 144 -5.06 -5.93 13.36
N MET A 145 -5.94 -4.95 13.61
CA MET A 145 -6.68 -4.86 14.87
C MET A 145 -7.61 -6.06 15.08
N PHE A 146 -8.28 -6.53 14.03
CA PHE A 146 -9.10 -7.74 14.08
C PHE A 146 -8.27 -8.97 14.43
N TYR A 147 -7.10 -9.13 13.79
CA TYR A 147 -6.18 -10.24 14.07
C TYR A 147 -5.75 -10.25 15.54
N GLY A 148 -5.41 -9.07 16.09
CA GLY A 148 -5.09 -8.92 17.51
C GLY A 148 -6.25 -9.26 18.45
N GLN A 149 -7.49 -8.90 18.09
CA GLN A 149 -8.68 -9.22 18.88
C GLN A 149 -8.99 -10.73 18.89
N MET A 150 -8.87 -11.42 17.75
CA MET A 150 -9.09 -12.87 17.69
C MET A 150 -8.00 -13.63 18.43
N GLY A 151 -6.73 -13.24 18.25
CA GLY A 151 -5.63 -13.79 19.05
C GLY A 151 -5.83 -13.59 20.56
N GLY A 152 -6.36 -12.43 20.96
CA GLY A 152 -6.76 -12.13 22.34
C GLY A 152 -7.80 -13.07 22.93
N LYS A 153 -8.83 -13.46 22.15
CA LYS A 153 -9.87 -14.39 22.59
C LYS A 153 -9.34 -15.82 22.72
N ASP A 154 -8.50 -16.26 21.79
CA ASP A 154 -7.98 -17.62 21.78
C ASP A 154 -6.94 -17.89 22.87
N LEU A 155 -6.19 -16.86 23.27
CA LEU A 155 -5.39 -16.88 24.49
C LEU A 155 -6.20 -17.33 25.72
N LEU A 156 -7.46 -16.93 25.81
CA LEU A 156 -8.37 -17.26 26.92
C LEU A 156 -9.02 -18.64 26.76
N ARG A 157 -9.36 -19.05 25.52
CA ARG A 157 -10.10 -20.29 25.25
C ARG A 157 -9.28 -21.56 25.38
N ARG A 158 -7.94 -21.51 25.25
CA ARG A 158 -7.01 -22.63 25.52
C ARG A 158 -7.32 -23.94 24.77
N LYS A 159 -8.07 -23.88 23.66
CA LYS A 159 -8.59 -25.03 22.90
C LYS A 159 -7.49 -25.99 22.41
N TRP A 160 -6.28 -25.48 22.19
CA TRP A 160 -5.14 -26.20 21.60
C TRP A 160 -4.04 -26.60 22.60
N LYS A 161 -4.34 -26.62 23.90
CA LYS A 161 -3.38 -27.02 24.94
C LYS A 161 -2.85 -28.46 24.87
N GLY A 162 -3.53 -29.33 24.13
CA GLY A 162 -3.14 -30.73 23.89
C GLY A 162 -2.72 -31.00 22.45
N LEU A 163 -2.17 -30.02 21.73
CA LEU A 163 -1.72 -30.23 20.35
C LEU A 163 -0.61 -31.30 20.28
N ALA A 164 0.38 -31.22 21.18
CA ALA A 164 1.51 -32.14 21.21
C ALA A 164 1.15 -33.62 21.51
N ASP A 165 -0.08 -33.88 21.97
CA ASP A 165 -0.57 -35.24 22.24
C ASP A 165 -1.15 -35.92 21.00
N VAL A 166 -1.47 -35.15 19.95
CA VAL A 166 -2.19 -35.61 18.76
C VAL A 166 -1.42 -35.36 17.46
N VAL A 167 -0.17 -34.91 17.58
CA VAL A 167 0.75 -34.66 16.48
C VAL A 167 2.06 -35.35 16.78
N THR A 168 2.58 -36.11 15.83
CA THR A 168 3.98 -36.51 15.81
C THR A 168 4.73 -35.69 14.77
N LEU A 169 6.00 -35.44 15.04
CA LEU A 169 6.88 -34.68 14.17
C LEU A 169 8.21 -35.40 14.04
N GLU A 170 8.60 -35.67 12.80
CA GLU A 170 9.92 -36.15 12.44
C GLU A 170 10.59 -35.12 11.54
N CYS A 171 11.85 -34.78 11.84
CA CYS A 171 12.67 -33.85 11.08
C CYS A 171 13.97 -34.56 10.69
N ASP A 172 14.26 -34.68 9.39
CA ASP A 172 15.41 -35.43 8.87
C ASP A 172 15.60 -36.82 9.50
N GLY A 173 14.50 -37.57 9.65
CA GLY A 173 14.50 -38.91 10.25
C GLY A 173 14.59 -38.95 11.78
N LYS A 174 14.67 -37.80 12.46
CA LYS A 174 14.72 -37.70 13.92
C LYS A 174 13.35 -37.34 14.49
N ASP A 175 12.88 -38.13 15.45
CA ASP A 175 11.65 -37.83 16.19
C ASP A 175 11.83 -36.59 17.09
N MET A 176 11.07 -35.55 16.79
CA MET A 176 11.02 -34.27 17.52
C MET A 176 9.79 -34.17 18.43
N THR A 177 8.89 -35.16 18.40
CA THR A 177 7.69 -35.23 19.24
C THR A 177 7.97 -35.05 20.74
N PRO A 178 9.05 -35.61 21.33
CA PRO A 178 9.37 -35.37 22.74
C PRO A 178 9.57 -33.89 23.07
N LYS A 179 10.21 -33.13 22.18
CA LYS A 179 10.46 -31.70 22.36
C LYS A 179 9.16 -30.88 22.29
N LEU A 180 8.24 -31.27 21.41
CA LEU A 180 6.89 -30.66 21.35
C LEU A 180 6.13 -30.85 22.67
N LYS A 181 6.21 -32.04 23.26
CA LYS A 181 5.55 -32.39 24.52
C LYS A 181 6.19 -31.71 25.72
N GLU A 182 7.52 -31.71 25.80
CA GLU A 182 8.31 -31.04 26.84
C GLU A 182 7.91 -29.57 26.98
N HIS A 183 7.82 -28.87 25.84
CA HIS A 183 7.48 -27.46 25.83
C HIS A 183 5.98 -27.16 25.75
N ARG A 184 5.13 -28.19 25.71
CA ARG A 184 3.66 -28.08 25.67
C ARG A 184 3.20 -27.11 24.57
N VAL A 185 3.71 -27.30 23.36
CA VAL A 185 3.40 -26.40 22.24
C VAL A 185 1.92 -26.45 21.89
N HIS A 186 1.35 -25.29 21.53
CA HIS A 186 -0.04 -25.13 21.11
C HIS A 186 -0.15 -24.81 19.60
N ALA A 187 0.97 -24.46 18.97
CA ALA A 187 1.12 -24.37 17.53
C ALA A 187 2.53 -24.81 17.12
N ILE A 188 2.63 -25.35 15.90
CA ILE A 188 3.89 -25.69 15.24
C ILE A 188 3.93 -24.86 13.96
N VAL A 189 5.01 -24.13 13.74
CA VAL A 189 5.21 -23.23 12.60
C VAL A 189 6.47 -23.66 11.86
N PHE A 190 6.34 -23.86 10.56
CA PHE A 190 7.41 -24.10 9.62
C PHE A 190 7.66 -22.81 8.86
N LEU A 191 8.86 -22.25 8.97
CA LEU A 191 9.23 -20.97 8.40
C LEU A 191 10.24 -21.19 7.29
N ASN A 192 9.99 -20.56 6.14
CA ASN A 192 10.94 -20.46 5.04
C ASN A 192 11.54 -19.04 4.94
N ILE A 193 10.88 -18.05 5.53
CA ILE A 193 11.34 -16.66 5.59
C ILE A 193 11.42 -16.18 7.05
N PRO A 194 12.26 -15.17 7.34
CA PRO A 194 12.41 -14.66 8.71
C PRO A 194 11.23 -13.83 9.22
N SER A 195 10.39 -13.31 8.33
CA SER A 195 9.22 -12.50 8.69
C SER A 195 7.98 -13.36 8.85
N TYR A 196 7.26 -13.17 9.94
CA TYR A 196 6.03 -13.91 10.24
C TYR A 196 4.99 -13.00 10.89
N SER A 197 3.72 -13.21 10.56
CA SER A 197 2.57 -12.54 11.19
C SER A 197 2.70 -11.00 11.19
N GLY A 198 3.06 -10.43 10.05
CA GLY A 198 3.17 -8.98 9.86
C GLY A 198 4.47 -8.35 10.36
N GLY A 199 5.57 -9.11 10.39
CA GLY A 199 6.91 -8.60 10.70
C GLY A 199 7.52 -9.06 12.02
N THR A 200 6.97 -10.07 12.68
CA THR A 200 7.62 -10.70 13.85
C THR A 200 8.64 -11.76 13.43
N HIS A 201 9.54 -12.14 14.34
CA HIS A 201 10.67 -13.05 14.06
C HIS A 201 10.68 -14.20 15.07
N PRO A 202 9.90 -15.27 14.83
CA PRO A 202 9.71 -16.35 15.79
C PRO A 202 10.91 -17.31 15.92
N TRP A 203 11.81 -17.36 14.94
CA TRP A 203 13.05 -18.12 15.02
C TRP A 203 14.08 -17.39 15.89
N SER A 204 14.72 -18.11 16.82
CA SER A 204 15.73 -17.51 17.72
C SER A 204 17.17 -17.65 17.23
N GLY A 205 17.43 -18.44 16.20
CA GLY A 205 18.76 -18.62 15.62
C GLY A 205 19.15 -17.49 14.66
N THR A 206 20.44 -17.32 14.43
CA THR A 206 20.99 -16.31 13.49
C THR A 206 21.30 -16.89 12.11
N ASP A 207 20.98 -18.15 11.91
CA ASP A 207 21.34 -19.01 10.78
C ASP A 207 20.25 -19.13 9.72
N GLN A 208 19.04 -18.61 9.99
CA GLN A 208 17.93 -18.67 9.05
C GLN A 208 18.26 -17.95 7.74
N LYS A 209 18.04 -18.65 6.63
CA LYS A 209 18.20 -18.15 5.27
C LYS A 209 17.04 -18.61 4.42
N THR A 210 16.82 -17.91 3.31
CA THR A 210 15.76 -18.24 2.36
C THR A 210 16.26 -19.13 1.23
N ASP A 211 17.54 -19.54 1.22
CA ASP A 211 18.19 -20.18 0.08
C ASP A 211 19.18 -21.31 0.46
N ASP A 212 19.09 -21.86 1.67
CA ASP A 212 20.00 -22.89 2.17
C ASP A 212 19.44 -24.33 2.07
N GLY A 213 18.20 -24.48 1.61
CA GLY A 213 17.49 -25.75 1.51
C GLY A 213 17.04 -26.29 2.87
N LEU A 214 16.89 -25.42 3.88
CA LEU A 214 16.46 -25.76 5.22
C LEU A 214 15.16 -25.02 5.58
N ILE A 215 14.36 -25.66 6.43
CA ILE A 215 13.12 -25.07 6.97
C ILE A 215 13.23 -25.00 8.50
N GLU A 216 12.88 -23.86 9.07
CA GLU A 216 12.88 -23.67 10.52
C GLU A 216 11.56 -24.14 11.13
N VAL A 217 11.65 -25.01 12.13
CA VAL A 217 10.50 -25.50 12.89
C VAL A 217 10.46 -24.81 14.25
N VAL A 218 9.39 -24.06 14.49
CA VAL A 218 9.16 -23.32 15.73
C VAL A 218 7.92 -23.84 16.46
N GLY A 219 8.07 -24.08 17.76
CA GLY A 219 6.99 -24.36 18.68
C GLY A 219 6.50 -23.09 19.36
N LEU A 220 5.20 -22.80 19.26
CA LEU A 220 4.57 -21.66 19.92
C LEU A 220 3.60 -22.13 20.99
N THR A 221 3.63 -21.47 22.14
CA THR A 221 2.57 -21.59 23.16
C THR A 221 1.67 -20.37 23.03
N THR A 222 0.54 -20.39 23.74
CA THR A 222 -0.32 -19.20 23.85
C THR A 222 0.47 -18.01 24.40
N TYR A 223 1.45 -18.21 25.28
CA TYR A 223 2.27 -17.09 25.78
C TYR A 223 3.20 -16.50 24.71
N HIS A 224 3.70 -17.32 23.77
CA HIS A 224 4.60 -16.83 22.73
C HIS A 224 3.90 -15.92 21.72
N LEU A 225 2.63 -16.15 21.39
CA LEU A 225 1.90 -15.32 20.41
C LEU A 225 1.96 -13.80 20.71
N PRO A 226 1.61 -13.31 21.91
CA PRO A 226 1.77 -11.89 22.24
C PRO A 226 3.24 -11.50 22.45
N LEU A 227 4.10 -12.41 22.89
CA LEU A 227 5.53 -12.14 23.08
C LEU A 227 6.23 -11.82 21.76
N LEU A 228 5.85 -12.48 20.66
CA LEU A 228 6.39 -12.20 19.32
C LEU A 228 6.15 -10.74 18.90
N GLN A 229 4.99 -10.18 19.24
CA GLN A 229 4.65 -8.77 18.96
C GLN A 229 5.50 -7.80 19.79
N ALA A 230 6.06 -8.26 20.91
CA ALA A 230 7.01 -7.51 21.74
C ALA A 230 8.48 -7.76 21.36
N GLY A 231 8.74 -8.43 20.23
CA GLY A 231 10.09 -8.72 19.76
C GLY A 231 10.77 -9.94 20.40
N GLY A 232 10.02 -10.77 21.13
CA GLY A 232 10.53 -12.07 21.56
C GLY A 232 10.46 -13.13 20.46
N HIS A 233 10.74 -14.38 20.84
CA HIS A 233 10.84 -15.52 19.92
C HIS A 233 10.03 -16.72 20.43
N GLY A 234 9.83 -17.71 19.55
CA GLY A 234 9.26 -19.00 19.90
C GLY A 234 10.32 -20.02 20.32
N ILE A 235 9.92 -21.27 20.50
CA ILE A 235 10.86 -22.35 20.81
C ILE A 235 11.39 -22.93 19.50
N SER A 236 12.69 -22.78 19.23
CA SER A 236 13.35 -23.39 18.07
C SER A 236 13.40 -24.92 18.25
N ILE A 237 12.58 -25.66 17.50
CA ILE A 237 12.46 -27.11 17.59
C ILE A 237 13.58 -27.78 16.80
N ALA A 238 13.66 -27.47 15.52
CA ALA A 238 14.65 -28.00 14.58
C ALA A 238 14.83 -27.04 13.39
N GLN A 239 15.93 -27.23 12.66
CA GLN A 239 16.11 -26.74 11.31
C GLN A 239 16.43 -27.99 10.46
N CYS A 240 15.69 -28.23 9.38
CA CYS A 240 15.75 -29.52 8.67
C CYS A 240 15.53 -29.41 7.16
N LYS A 241 15.95 -30.43 6.41
CA LYS A 241 15.74 -30.53 4.94
C LYS A 241 14.41 -31.18 4.56
N SER A 242 13.84 -31.92 5.50
CA SER A 242 12.58 -32.64 5.33
C SER A 242 11.86 -32.74 6.66
N ALA A 243 10.53 -32.65 6.62
CA ALA A 243 9.69 -32.87 7.79
C ALA A 243 8.51 -33.78 7.46
N LYS A 244 8.18 -34.65 8.41
CA LYS A 244 6.99 -35.49 8.37
C LYS A 244 6.14 -35.22 9.59
N ILE A 245 4.90 -34.84 9.36
CA ILE A 245 3.92 -34.58 10.41
C ILE A 245 2.83 -35.63 10.31
N VAL A 246 2.47 -36.26 11.42
CA VAL A 246 1.31 -37.16 11.47
C VAL A 246 0.32 -36.63 12.48
N THR A 247 -0.90 -36.37 12.04
CA THR A 247 -1.99 -35.89 12.89
C THR A 247 -3.01 -36.99 13.14
N SER A 248 -3.52 -37.08 14.37
CA SER A 248 -4.50 -38.09 14.77
C SER A 248 -5.92 -37.53 14.99
N LYS A 249 -6.13 -36.25 14.66
CA LYS A 249 -7.43 -35.56 14.74
C LYS A 249 -7.51 -34.50 13.65
N THR A 250 -8.70 -33.99 13.40
CA THR A 250 -8.91 -32.82 12.54
C THR A 250 -8.32 -31.57 13.20
N ILE A 251 -7.43 -30.86 12.49
CA ILE A 251 -6.66 -29.73 13.03
C ILE A 251 -6.73 -28.54 12.04
N PRO A 252 -6.91 -27.29 12.52
CA PRO A 252 -6.76 -26.11 11.70
C PRO A 252 -5.30 -25.95 11.28
N MET A 253 -5.11 -25.72 9.99
CA MET A 253 -3.81 -25.53 9.36
C MET A 253 -3.88 -24.33 8.43
N GLN A 254 -2.75 -23.66 8.21
CA GLN A 254 -2.65 -22.57 7.24
C GLN A 254 -1.35 -22.66 6.45
N VAL A 255 -1.39 -22.27 5.18
CA VAL A 255 -0.24 -22.12 4.29
C VAL A 255 -0.29 -20.71 3.72
N ASP A 256 0.77 -19.92 3.94
CA ASP A 256 0.90 -18.54 3.41
C ASP A 256 -0.33 -17.64 3.65
N GLY A 257 -1.04 -17.85 4.77
CA GLY A 257 -2.22 -17.08 5.17
C GLY A 257 -3.57 -17.69 4.75
N GLU A 258 -3.59 -18.73 3.92
CA GLU A 258 -4.81 -19.46 3.56
C GLU A 258 -5.03 -20.62 4.52
N ALA A 259 -6.19 -20.64 5.19
CA ALA A 259 -6.45 -21.52 6.33
C ALA A 259 -7.64 -22.46 6.10
N CYS A 260 -7.57 -23.67 6.65
CA CYS A 260 -8.69 -24.60 6.70
C CYS A 260 -8.52 -25.61 7.84
N LYS A 261 -9.57 -26.38 8.14
CA LYS A 261 -9.44 -27.60 8.95
C LYS A 261 -9.06 -28.77 8.04
N VAL A 262 -8.06 -29.55 8.43
CA VAL A 262 -7.63 -30.74 7.69
C VAL A 262 -7.87 -31.98 8.55
N ASN A 263 -8.44 -33.02 7.94
CA ASN A 263 -8.66 -34.32 8.57
C ASN A 263 -7.34 -34.98 8.98
N PRO A 264 -7.36 -36.03 9.85
CA PRO A 264 -6.15 -36.75 10.23
C PRO A 264 -5.34 -37.16 9.01
N SER A 265 -4.08 -36.71 8.98
CA SER A 265 -3.25 -36.73 7.78
C SER A 265 -1.78 -36.96 8.11
N ILE A 266 -1.06 -37.47 7.11
CA ILE A 266 0.39 -37.54 7.03
C ILE A 266 0.81 -36.45 6.05
N ILE A 267 1.58 -35.48 6.52
CA ILE A 267 2.03 -34.34 5.73
C ILE A 267 3.55 -34.44 5.59
N MET A 268 4.01 -34.46 4.35
CA MET A 268 5.43 -34.46 4.00
C MET A 268 5.82 -33.09 3.45
N ILE A 269 6.87 -32.50 4.02
CA ILE A 269 7.44 -31.23 3.59
C ILE A 269 8.82 -31.51 3.00
N ASN A 270 9.02 -31.14 1.73
CA ASN A 270 10.29 -31.30 1.03
C ASN A 270 10.59 -30.07 0.17
N LEU A 271 11.87 -29.82 -0.10
CA LEU A 271 12.27 -28.77 -1.05
C LEU A 271 11.68 -29.07 -2.43
N LEU A 272 10.96 -28.11 -3.00
CA LEU A 272 10.38 -28.17 -4.34
C LEU A 272 11.37 -27.62 -5.37
N ASN A 273 11.66 -26.33 -5.27
CA ASN A 273 12.55 -25.60 -6.16
C ASN A 273 13.04 -24.29 -5.50
N LYS A 274 13.80 -23.49 -6.25
CA LYS A 274 14.19 -22.13 -5.85
C LYS A 274 13.66 -21.11 -6.85
N ALA A 275 13.10 -20.01 -6.36
CA ALA A 275 12.66 -18.88 -7.17
C ALA A 275 13.64 -17.70 -7.03
N PRO A 276 14.05 -17.04 -8.13
CA PRO A 276 14.78 -15.79 -8.05
C PRO A 276 13.84 -14.65 -7.61
N MET A 277 14.22 -13.94 -6.57
CA MET A 277 13.49 -12.83 -5.98
C MET A 277 14.35 -11.56 -6.03
N LEU A 278 13.72 -10.42 -6.27
CA LEU A 278 14.39 -9.13 -6.18
C LEU A 278 14.42 -8.68 -4.72
N THR A 279 15.58 -8.24 -4.25
CA THR A 279 15.78 -7.68 -2.90
C THR A 279 16.19 -6.21 -3.00
N LYS A 280 15.60 -5.39 -2.14
CA LYS A 280 15.92 -3.96 -2.09
C LYS A 280 17.29 -3.78 -1.42
N ARG A 281 18.22 -3.08 -2.09
CA ARG A 281 19.52 -2.74 -1.51
C ARG A 281 19.32 -1.84 -0.29
N LYS A 282 19.86 -2.24 0.86
CA LYS A 282 19.96 -1.35 2.03
C LYS A 282 21.05 -0.33 1.73
N GLY A 283 20.66 0.94 1.59
CA GLY A 283 21.49 2.00 1.02
C GLY A 283 22.95 2.01 1.48
N SER A 284 23.85 1.66 0.57
CA SER A 284 25.08 2.42 0.43
C SER A 284 24.68 3.74 -0.21
N LYS A 285 25.06 4.87 0.40
CA LYS A 285 25.14 6.16 -0.30
C LYS A 285 26.24 6.04 -1.36
N THR A 286 26.00 5.27 -2.40
CA THR A 286 26.86 5.23 -3.57
C THR A 286 26.27 6.22 -4.53
N THR A 287 26.84 7.43 -4.55
CA THR A 287 26.76 8.31 -5.70
C THR A 287 27.44 7.58 -6.86
N VAL A 288 26.67 6.81 -7.62
CA VAL A 288 27.10 6.28 -8.92
C VAL A 288 26.05 6.69 -9.93
N GLN A 289 26.54 7.22 -11.05
CA GLN A 289 25.79 7.99 -12.03
C GLN A 289 24.51 7.26 -12.47
N PRO A 290 23.35 7.95 -12.47
CA PRO A 290 22.15 7.40 -13.09
C PRO A 290 22.49 7.07 -14.53
N THR A 291 22.03 5.91 -15.02
CA THR A 291 21.90 5.69 -16.47
C THR A 291 21.21 6.93 -17.03
N THR A 292 21.97 7.75 -17.75
CA THR A 292 21.52 9.07 -18.18
C THR A 292 20.38 8.87 -19.14
N LEU A 293 19.15 8.94 -18.63
CA LEU A 293 18.02 9.31 -19.46
C LEU A 293 18.41 10.63 -20.11
N GLU A 294 18.37 10.67 -21.44
CA GLU A 294 18.75 11.87 -22.17
C GLU A 294 17.94 13.06 -21.63
N PRO A 295 18.60 14.19 -21.32
CA PRO A 295 17.89 15.39 -20.90
C PRO A 295 16.83 15.76 -21.93
N MET A 296 15.64 16.11 -21.47
CA MET A 296 14.55 16.54 -22.33
C MET A 296 14.41 18.05 -22.32
N LYS A 297 14.09 18.62 -23.47
CA LYS A 297 13.76 20.04 -23.59
C LYS A 297 12.27 20.23 -23.38
N LEU A 298 11.91 21.06 -22.41
CA LEU A 298 10.54 21.43 -22.14
C LEU A 298 10.30 22.89 -22.51
N SER A 299 9.24 23.15 -23.27
CA SER A 299 8.73 24.51 -23.48
C SER A 299 7.94 24.93 -22.25
N VAL A 300 8.36 26.00 -21.58
CA VAL A 300 7.65 26.58 -20.45
C VAL A 300 6.62 27.58 -20.97
N GLN A 301 5.35 27.34 -20.68
CA GLN A 301 4.24 28.19 -21.08
C GLN A 301 3.45 28.71 -19.88
N LYS A 302 3.15 30.00 -19.91
CA LYS A 302 2.42 30.72 -18.88
C LYS A 302 0.95 30.84 -19.23
N ILE A 303 0.09 30.48 -18.29
CA ILE A 303 -1.35 30.70 -18.36
C ILE A 303 -1.72 31.81 -17.37
N SER A 304 -2.58 32.73 -17.78
CA SER A 304 -3.13 33.75 -16.87
C SER A 304 -4.21 33.14 -15.98
N MET A 305 -4.36 33.65 -14.74
CA MET A 305 -5.47 33.24 -13.87
C MET A 305 -6.84 33.41 -14.54
N TYR A 306 -7.04 34.51 -15.26
CA TYR A 306 -8.28 34.78 -15.99
C TYR A 306 -8.59 33.69 -17.03
N ASP A 307 -7.60 33.30 -17.83
CA ASP A 307 -7.79 32.28 -18.86
C ASP A 307 -8.01 30.89 -18.27
N TYR A 308 -7.35 30.60 -17.15
CA TYR A 308 -7.54 29.36 -16.40
C TYR A 308 -8.96 29.26 -15.84
N GLU A 309 -9.43 30.26 -15.11
CA GLU A 309 -10.76 30.23 -14.50
C GLU A 309 -11.88 30.10 -15.53
N THR A 310 -11.72 30.76 -16.68
CA THR A 310 -12.71 30.73 -17.75
C THR A 310 -12.66 29.47 -18.60
N ASN A 311 -11.50 28.81 -18.76
CA ASN A 311 -11.31 27.74 -19.75
C ASN A 311 -10.61 26.47 -19.24
N HIS A 312 -10.48 26.26 -17.91
CA HIS A 312 -9.80 25.07 -17.37
C HIS A 312 -10.42 23.72 -17.77
N TYR A 313 -11.65 23.70 -18.28
CA TYR A 313 -12.32 22.52 -18.85
C TYR A 313 -11.98 22.25 -20.33
N ASP A 314 -11.42 23.22 -21.05
CA ASP A 314 -11.03 23.08 -22.48
C ASP A 314 -9.51 23.21 -22.62
N LYS A 315 -8.84 22.05 -22.58
CA LYS A 315 -7.38 21.95 -22.68
C LYS A 315 -6.82 22.59 -23.95
N ASN A 316 -7.53 22.49 -25.08
CA ASN A 316 -7.01 22.97 -26.36
C ASN A 316 -7.03 24.50 -26.42
N LEU A 317 -8.13 25.10 -25.95
CA LEU A 317 -8.25 26.54 -25.88
C LEU A 317 -7.26 27.14 -24.88
N LEU A 318 -7.05 26.48 -23.74
CA LEU A 318 -6.11 26.94 -22.73
C LEU A 318 -4.65 26.88 -23.20
N ARG A 319 -4.28 25.83 -23.97
CA ARG A 319 -2.98 25.73 -24.64
C ARG A 319 -2.74 26.86 -25.64
N GLN A 320 -3.76 27.24 -26.42
CA GLN A 320 -3.64 28.33 -27.40
C GLN A 320 -3.47 29.71 -26.74
N LYS A 321 -4.05 29.89 -25.55
CA LYS A 321 -3.95 31.14 -24.78
C LYS A 321 -2.68 31.26 -23.95
N ALA A 322 -1.91 30.18 -23.84
CA ALA A 322 -0.69 30.18 -23.06
C ALA A 322 0.42 30.99 -23.77
N THR A 323 1.18 31.75 -22.98
CA THR A 323 2.28 32.58 -23.46
C THR A 323 3.60 31.85 -23.25
N CYS A 324 4.40 31.68 -24.30
CA CYS A 324 5.71 31.04 -24.18
C CYS A 324 6.67 31.90 -23.35
N LEU A 325 7.28 31.29 -22.32
CA LEU A 325 8.31 31.92 -21.50
C LEU A 325 9.73 31.54 -21.92
N GLY A 326 9.91 30.34 -22.47
CA GLY A 326 11.21 29.86 -22.94
C GLY A 326 11.33 28.35 -22.85
N GLU A 327 12.57 27.86 -22.91
CA GLU A 327 12.87 26.43 -22.83
C GLU A 327 13.78 26.13 -21.65
N ILE A 328 13.55 24.99 -21.00
CA ILE A 328 14.44 24.42 -19.99
C ILE A 328 14.83 23.01 -20.40
N GLU A 329 16.07 22.63 -20.10
CA GLU A 329 16.56 21.28 -20.28
C GLU A 329 16.57 20.57 -18.94
N VAL A 330 15.78 19.50 -18.80
CA VAL A 330 15.55 18.82 -17.52
C VAL A 330 15.84 17.33 -17.63
N SER A 331 16.30 16.75 -16.51
CA SER A 331 16.33 15.29 -16.36
C SER A 331 14.90 14.77 -16.16
N PRO A 332 14.47 13.66 -16.78
CA PRO A 332 13.11 13.13 -16.60
C PRO A 332 12.75 12.76 -15.15
N VAL A 333 13.75 12.60 -14.28
CA VAL A 333 13.59 12.27 -12.85
C VAL A 333 13.79 13.47 -11.94
N ILE A 334 13.73 14.70 -12.46
CA ILE A 334 13.80 15.90 -11.63
C ILE A 334 12.46 16.19 -10.95
N ASP A 335 12.48 16.49 -9.65
CA ASP A 335 11.29 16.93 -8.91
C ASP A 335 10.89 18.38 -9.26
N LEU A 336 9.62 18.74 -9.02
CA LEU A 336 9.12 20.07 -9.36
C LEU A 336 9.76 21.20 -8.53
N GLU A 337 10.24 20.91 -7.33
CA GLU A 337 10.92 21.90 -6.48
C GLU A 337 12.24 22.36 -7.15
N GLN A 338 12.98 21.43 -7.75
CA GLN A 338 14.17 21.71 -8.53
C GLN A 338 13.83 22.37 -9.87
N VAL A 339 12.78 21.93 -10.57
CA VAL A 339 12.30 22.58 -11.81
C VAL A 339 11.93 24.04 -11.57
N ARG A 340 11.30 24.35 -10.43
CA ARG A 340 10.94 25.73 -10.07
C ARG A 340 12.16 26.65 -10.00
N LYS A 341 13.29 26.16 -9.47
CA LYS A 341 14.55 26.91 -9.45
C LYS A 341 15.03 27.22 -10.87
N MET A 342 14.85 26.28 -11.81
CA MET A 342 15.22 26.46 -13.21
C MET A 342 14.30 27.44 -13.94
N VAL A 343 12.99 27.38 -13.71
CA VAL A 343 12.01 28.32 -14.28
C VAL A 343 12.25 29.74 -13.74
N ASN A 344 12.52 29.89 -12.44
CA ASN A 344 12.85 31.19 -11.86
C ASN A 344 14.15 31.75 -12.43
N LYS A 345 15.17 30.90 -12.65
CA LYS A 345 16.42 31.30 -13.30
C LYS A 345 16.20 31.73 -14.76
N LEU A 346 15.40 30.98 -15.52
CA LEU A 346 15.00 31.34 -16.89
C LEU A 346 14.37 32.74 -16.91
N GLN A 347 13.52 33.06 -15.94
CA GLN A 347 12.90 34.38 -15.84
C GLN A 347 13.89 35.50 -15.46
N GLU A 348 14.89 35.21 -14.63
CA GLU A 348 15.96 36.16 -14.29
C GLU A 348 16.84 36.47 -15.49
N ASP A 349 17.17 35.45 -16.29
CA ASP A 349 17.99 35.56 -17.50
C ASP A 349 17.27 36.30 -18.65
N LEU A 350 15.94 36.35 -18.62
CA LEU A 350 15.09 37.09 -19.58
C LEU A 350 14.97 38.60 -19.27
N LYS A 351 15.59 39.11 -18.19
CA LYS A 351 15.63 40.55 -17.93
C LYS A 351 16.46 41.26 -19.00
N PRO A 352 15.96 42.30 -19.67
CA PRO A 352 16.78 43.09 -20.58
C PRO A 352 17.90 43.77 -19.79
N VAL A 353 19.13 43.67 -20.32
CA VAL A 353 20.24 44.56 -19.96
C VAL A 353 19.73 45.99 -20.12
N GLN A 354 19.83 46.80 -19.06
CA GLN A 354 19.51 48.23 -19.12
C GLN A 354 20.50 48.94 -20.04
N ASP A 355 20.26 48.93 -21.34
CA ASP A 355 20.75 49.94 -22.26
C ASP A 355 19.54 50.76 -22.74
N GLY A 356 19.63 52.07 -22.49
CA GLY A 356 18.49 52.97 -22.52
C GLY A 356 17.81 53.11 -23.87
N GLY A 357 16.48 53.25 -23.81
CA GLY A 357 15.67 53.88 -24.84
C GLY A 357 14.98 52.93 -25.81
N GLY A 358 13.80 52.44 -25.44
CA GLY A 358 12.87 51.80 -26.37
C GLY A 358 11.61 51.29 -25.67
N SER A 359 10.44 51.79 -26.07
CA SER A 359 9.13 51.32 -25.62
C SER A 359 8.84 49.91 -26.17
N GLY A 360 9.36 48.89 -25.49
CA GLY A 360 8.94 47.50 -25.64
C GLY A 360 8.19 47.09 -24.37
N SER A 361 7.08 46.36 -24.52
CA SER A 361 6.33 45.78 -23.40
C SER A 361 7.27 44.98 -22.50
N GLU A 362 7.38 45.35 -21.23
CA GLU A 362 8.17 44.62 -20.24
C GLU A 362 7.73 43.14 -20.20
N PRO A 363 8.66 42.17 -20.17
CA PRO A 363 8.30 40.78 -19.95
C PRO A 363 7.64 40.67 -18.57
N ALA A 364 6.34 40.37 -18.56
CA ALA A 364 5.52 40.31 -17.35
C ALA A 364 6.12 39.32 -16.35
N LYS A 365 6.72 39.86 -15.29
CA LYS A 365 7.34 39.13 -14.20
C LYS A 365 6.29 38.17 -13.59
N LEU A 366 6.60 36.87 -13.52
CA LEU A 366 5.81 35.91 -12.77
C LEU A 366 5.68 36.35 -11.32
N SER A 367 4.49 36.14 -10.79
CA SER A 367 4.20 36.28 -9.37
C SER A 367 5.07 35.36 -8.51
N PRO A 368 5.49 35.78 -7.31
CA PRO A 368 6.25 34.92 -6.39
C PRO A 368 5.53 33.61 -6.02
N ASP A 369 4.20 33.55 -6.23
CA ASP A 369 3.34 32.42 -5.87
C ASP A 369 2.75 31.72 -7.09
N TRP A 370 3.40 31.80 -8.25
CA TRP A 370 3.00 31.03 -9.43
C TRP A 370 3.03 29.53 -9.12
N VAL A 371 2.11 28.75 -9.71
CA VAL A 371 1.98 27.29 -9.47
C VAL A 371 2.14 26.47 -10.75
N PHE A 372 2.57 25.21 -10.61
CA PHE A 372 2.60 24.27 -11.72
C PHE A 372 1.19 23.81 -12.08
N VAL A 373 1.00 23.46 -13.35
CA VAL A 373 -0.26 22.93 -13.85
C VAL A 373 -0.04 21.56 -14.47
N ASP A 374 -0.72 20.56 -13.90
CA ASP A 374 -0.81 19.22 -14.45
C ASP A 374 -1.68 19.23 -15.70
N SER A 375 -1.06 18.85 -16.82
CA SER A 375 -1.66 18.86 -18.14
C SER A 375 -1.96 17.45 -18.68
N ILE A 376 -1.56 16.38 -17.99
CA ILE A 376 -1.58 15.00 -18.52
C ILE A 376 -2.36 13.99 -17.67
N THR A 377 -2.47 14.17 -16.35
CA THR A 377 -3.04 13.13 -15.47
C THR A 377 -4.55 12.94 -15.63
N ALA A 378 -5.29 14.01 -15.99
CA ALA A 378 -6.74 13.98 -16.06
C ALA A 378 -7.28 14.83 -17.22
N GLU A 379 -8.59 14.75 -17.54
CA GLU A 379 -9.19 15.40 -18.73
C GLU A 379 -9.15 16.94 -18.70
N ARG A 380 -8.89 17.55 -17.55
CA ARG A 380 -8.76 19.01 -17.35
C ARG A 380 -7.39 19.37 -16.73
N PHE A 381 -7.05 20.66 -16.73
CA PHE A 381 -5.82 21.14 -16.11
C PHE A 381 -6.01 21.24 -14.59
N PHE A 382 -5.01 20.83 -13.80
CA PHE A 382 -5.05 20.89 -12.34
C PHE A 382 -3.86 21.67 -11.79
N ARG A 383 -4.12 22.53 -10.80
CA ARG A 383 -3.06 23.25 -10.09
C ARG A 383 -2.37 22.30 -9.11
N ILE A 384 -1.05 22.38 -9.04
CA ILE A 384 -0.26 21.64 -8.06
C ILE A 384 0.08 22.60 -6.93
N ASP A 385 -0.30 22.24 -5.71
CA ASP A 385 0.02 23.02 -4.54
C ASP A 385 1.53 23.04 -4.31
N ARG A 386 2.07 24.19 -3.89
CA ARG A 386 3.50 24.36 -3.62
C ARG A 386 4.03 23.35 -2.60
N ALA A 387 3.23 22.98 -1.61
CA ALA A 387 3.58 21.96 -0.61
C ALA A 387 3.73 20.56 -1.22
N GLN A 388 3.22 20.31 -2.42
CA GLN A 388 3.26 19.01 -3.10
C GLN A 388 4.38 18.90 -4.15
N GLU A 389 5.10 19.98 -4.46
CA GLU A 389 6.12 19.98 -5.53
C GLU A 389 7.24 18.96 -5.33
N HIS A 390 7.64 18.71 -4.09
CA HIS A 390 8.64 17.71 -3.75
C HIS A 390 8.13 16.26 -3.89
N LEU A 391 6.83 16.07 -4.11
CA LEU A 391 6.17 14.77 -4.28
C LEU A 391 5.95 14.41 -5.76
N HIS A 392 6.15 15.37 -6.67
CA HIS A 392 5.90 15.21 -8.11
C HIS A 392 7.19 15.37 -8.90
N PHE A 393 7.38 14.52 -9.90
CA PHE A 393 8.39 14.68 -10.93
C PHE A 393 7.84 15.44 -12.14
N VAL A 394 8.72 16.07 -12.91
CA VAL A 394 8.31 16.83 -14.09
C VAL A 394 7.50 15.99 -15.10
N MET A 395 7.84 14.71 -15.23
CA MET A 395 7.16 13.77 -16.12
C MET A 395 5.77 13.35 -15.63
N ASP A 396 5.43 13.61 -14.38
CA ASP A 396 4.10 13.30 -13.85
C ASP A 396 3.04 14.30 -14.37
N ILE A 397 3.48 15.46 -14.87
CA ILE A 397 2.58 16.62 -15.11
C ILE A 397 2.66 17.13 -16.55
N THR A 398 3.71 16.77 -17.29
CA THR A 398 3.93 17.17 -18.68
C THR A 398 4.72 16.13 -19.49
N SER A 399 4.57 16.18 -20.81
CA SER A 399 5.32 15.41 -21.80
C SER A 399 6.42 16.23 -22.50
N ASP A 400 6.08 17.46 -22.89
CA ASP A 400 6.84 18.31 -23.82
C ASP A 400 6.67 19.80 -23.52
N THR A 401 5.47 20.19 -23.05
CA THR A 401 5.14 21.58 -22.70
C THR A 401 4.75 21.70 -21.23
N LEU A 402 5.57 22.37 -20.44
CA LEU A 402 5.34 22.64 -19.02
C LEU A 402 4.46 23.88 -18.85
N PHE A 403 3.29 23.74 -18.23
CA PHE A 403 2.39 24.85 -17.97
C PHE A 403 2.55 25.38 -16.54
N ILE A 404 2.61 26.71 -16.41
CA ILE A 404 2.58 27.40 -15.12
C ILE A 404 1.46 28.43 -15.10
N LEU A 405 0.90 28.64 -13.92
CA LEU A 405 -0.21 29.56 -13.68
C LEU A 405 0.28 30.76 -12.86
N ASP A 406 0.15 31.95 -13.45
CA ASP A 406 0.58 33.21 -12.86
C ASP A 406 -0.52 33.77 -11.96
N THR A 407 -0.41 33.52 -10.65
CA THR A 407 -1.36 33.98 -9.62
C THR A 407 -1.14 35.48 -9.39
N LEU A 408 -2.18 36.32 -9.45
CA LEU A 408 -2.01 37.76 -9.22
C LEU A 408 -1.39 38.02 -7.83
N PRO A 409 -0.62 39.11 -7.63
CA PRO A 409 -0.10 39.45 -6.32
C PRO A 409 -1.26 39.61 -5.33
N PRO A 410 -1.12 39.14 -4.07
CA PRO A 410 -2.18 39.23 -3.07
C PRO A 410 -2.57 40.69 -2.88
N THR A 411 -3.87 40.95 -2.91
CA THR A 411 -4.43 42.23 -2.43
C THR A 411 -4.17 42.35 -0.92
N PRO A 412 -4.10 43.56 -0.34
CA PRO A 412 -3.73 43.77 1.07
C PRO A 412 -4.63 43.12 2.13
N ASP A 413 -5.64 42.34 1.73
CA ASP A 413 -6.62 41.70 2.61
C ASP A 413 -6.34 40.19 2.84
N ASP A 414 -5.27 39.63 2.28
CA ASP A 414 -4.84 38.25 2.59
C ASP A 414 -3.79 38.25 3.72
N ASP A 415 -4.28 38.06 4.95
CA ASP A 415 -3.47 37.91 6.16
C ASP A 415 -2.63 36.61 6.09
N PRO A 416 -1.29 36.65 6.21
CA PRO A 416 -0.46 35.46 6.19
C PRO A 416 -0.59 34.70 7.51
N ALA A 417 -0.69 33.38 7.40
CA ALA A 417 -0.79 32.39 8.47
C ALA A 417 -0.01 32.76 9.76
N PHE A 418 -0.71 32.78 10.90
CA PHE A 418 -0.06 32.87 12.21
C PHE A 418 0.54 31.50 12.66
N PRO A 419 1.67 31.52 13.40
CA PRO A 419 2.40 30.34 13.84
C PRO A 419 1.76 29.67 15.07
N SER A 420 2.20 28.43 15.36
CA SER A 420 1.76 27.60 16.49
C SER A 420 1.75 28.33 17.85
N PRO A 421 0.70 28.20 18.68
CA PRO A 421 0.72 28.75 20.03
C PRO A 421 1.08 27.71 21.10
N ALA A 422 2.01 28.11 21.98
CA ALA A 422 2.16 27.54 23.32
C ALA A 422 1.03 28.02 24.23
N THR A 423 0.58 27.14 25.13
CA THR A 423 -0.40 27.38 26.23
C THR A 423 0.00 28.55 27.14
N PRO A 424 -0.97 29.35 27.64
CA PRO A 424 -1.55 29.06 28.96
C PRO A 424 -3.07 29.36 29.11
N SER A 425 -3.55 29.01 30.30
CA SER A 425 -4.91 28.80 30.81
C SER A 425 -5.70 30.07 31.28
N PRO A 426 -6.81 29.98 32.04
CA PRO A 426 -8.20 29.98 31.56
C PRO A 426 -9.04 31.17 32.06
N GLY A 427 -9.99 31.68 31.28
CA GLY A 427 -10.98 32.63 31.80
C GLY A 427 -11.88 33.30 30.78
N GLU A 428 -13.17 32.99 30.90
CA GLU A 428 -14.37 33.76 30.51
C GLU A 428 -14.70 33.95 29.01
N LEU A 429 -15.72 33.17 28.60
CA LEU A 429 -16.49 33.27 27.37
C LEU A 429 -17.05 34.69 27.16
N ASN A 430 -16.69 35.30 26.03
CA ASN A 430 -17.58 36.14 25.23
C ASN A 430 -17.16 35.98 23.76
N THR A 431 -17.94 35.20 23.00
CA THR A 431 -17.73 34.91 21.58
C THR A 431 -18.17 36.10 20.72
N PRO A 432 -17.30 36.68 19.87
CA PRO A 432 -17.73 37.45 18.70
C PRO A 432 -18.09 36.48 17.56
N ASP A 433 -19.12 36.87 16.83
CA ASP A 433 -19.90 36.11 15.87
C ASP A 433 -19.14 35.80 14.57
N ILE A 434 -18.98 34.51 14.23
CA ILE A 434 -18.36 34.00 13.00
C ILE A 434 -19.43 33.81 11.90
N SER A 435 -20.41 34.71 11.82
CA SER A 435 -21.60 34.51 10.99
C SER A 435 -21.44 34.90 9.51
N ASN A 436 -20.30 35.44 9.08
CA ASN A 436 -20.18 36.04 7.74
C ASN A 436 -19.26 35.32 6.72
N ILE A 437 -18.79 34.10 6.99
CA ILE A 437 -18.10 33.23 5.98
C ILE A 437 -18.74 31.82 5.93
N LEU A 438 -20.06 31.75 6.05
CA LEU A 438 -20.84 30.57 5.71
C LEU A 438 -21.90 30.99 4.68
N GLU A 439 -21.64 30.70 3.41
CA GLU A 439 -22.66 30.77 2.36
C GLU A 439 -23.84 29.87 2.77
N LYS A 440 -24.89 30.49 3.33
CA LYS A 440 -26.19 29.91 3.75
C LYS A 440 -26.14 28.39 4.02
N THR A 441 -25.66 27.99 5.20
CA THR A 441 -25.88 26.63 5.71
C THR A 441 -27.36 26.43 5.95
N SER A 442 -27.95 25.40 5.36
CA SER A 442 -29.39 25.11 5.51
C SER A 442 -29.59 23.68 5.99
N GLU A 443 -30.29 23.53 7.12
CA GLU A 443 -30.81 22.23 7.55
C GLU A 443 -31.67 21.57 6.46
N GLY A 444 -32.24 22.36 5.54
CA GLY A 444 -32.98 21.88 4.39
C GLY A 444 -32.15 21.00 3.46
N VAL A 445 -30.88 21.34 3.22
CA VAL A 445 -29.97 20.56 2.35
C VAL A 445 -29.66 19.21 3.00
N LEU A 446 -29.38 19.23 4.31
CA LEU A 446 -29.13 18.02 5.10
C LEU A 446 -30.37 17.12 5.22
N LYS A 447 -31.56 17.74 5.34
CA LYS A 447 -32.83 17.00 5.38
C LYS A 447 -33.15 16.36 4.03
N ALA A 448 -33.00 17.09 2.92
CA ALA A 448 -33.20 16.58 1.57
C ALA A 448 -32.28 15.37 1.29
N ALA A 449 -31.00 15.46 1.68
CA ALA A 449 -30.06 14.37 1.52
C ALA A 449 -30.33 13.15 2.41
N ARG A 450 -30.91 13.35 3.60
CA ARG A 450 -31.28 12.27 4.53
C ARG A 450 -32.53 11.52 4.10
N VAL A 451 -33.53 12.22 3.55
CA VAL A 451 -34.79 11.60 3.08
C VAL A 451 -34.74 11.14 1.62
N GLY A 452 -33.70 11.53 0.86
CA GLY A 452 -33.55 11.17 -0.55
C GLY A 452 -34.32 12.07 -1.53
N ASP A 453 -34.65 13.30 -1.13
CA ASP A 453 -35.43 14.23 -1.96
C ASP A 453 -34.53 15.05 -2.89
N ILE A 454 -34.25 14.50 -4.07
CA ILE A 454 -33.38 15.11 -5.07
C ILE A 454 -33.95 16.40 -5.65
N LYS A 455 -35.28 16.56 -5.67
CA LYS A 455 -35.92 17.77 -6.20
C LYS A 455 -35.72 18.93 -5.24
N MET A 456 -35.98 18.70 -3.96
CA MET A 456 -35.72 19.67 -2.90
C MET A 456 -34.24 20.06 -2.84
N LEU A 457 -33.32 19.09 -3.00
CA LEU A 457 -31.88 19.37 -3.00
C LEU A 457 -31.46 20.26 -4.19
N LYS A 458 -32.02 20.03 -5.39
CA LYS A 458 -31.78 20.84 -6.59
C LYS A 458 -32.34 22.24 -6.46
N ASP A 459 -33.55 22.37 -5.93
CA ASP A 459 -34.22 23.66 -5.71
C ASP A 459 -33.43 24.50 -4.70
N LEU A 460 -32.97 23.90 -3.61
CA LEU A 460 -32.11 24.57 -2.62
C LEU A 460 -30.75 24.96 -3.23
N HIS A 461 -30.13 24.09 -4.02
CA HIS A 461 -28.88 24.44 -4.69
C HIS A 461 -29.06 25.61 -5.68
N SER A 462 -30.17 25.66 -6.42
CA SER A 462 -30.49 26.76 -7.34
C SER A 462 -30.75 28.11 -6.64
N GLN A 463 -31.07 28.08 -5.33
CA GLN A 463 -31.23 29.26 -4.47
C GLN A 463 -29.93 29.66 -3.75
N SER A 464 -28.80 29.11 -4.20
CA SER A 464 -27.45 29.36 -3.67
C SER A 464 -27.25 28.88 -2.23
N TYR A 465 -27.95 27.81 -1.80
CA TYR A 465 -27.63 27.12 -0.54
C TYR A 465 -26.46 26.15 -0.74
N SER A 466 -25.51 26.15 0.20
CA SER A 466 -24.29 25.36 0.10
C SER A 466 -24.56 23.85 0.23
N LEU A 467 -24.13 23.07 -0.77
CA LEU A 467 -24.12 21.61 -0.74
C LEU A 467 -23.12 21.03 0.26
N LEU A 468 -22.20 21.85 0.77
CA LEU A 468 -21.23 21.51 1.81
C LEU A 468 -21.77 21.80 3.22
N SER A 469 -23.07 22.06 3.38
CA SER A 469 -23.69 22.25 4.69
C SER A 469 -23.34 21.10 5.65
N ILE A 470 -22.94 21.45 6.88
CA ILE A 470 -22.49 20.53 7.93
C ILE A 470 -23.42 20.67 9.15
N ASP A 471 -23.78 19.57 9.80
CA ASP A 471 -24.50 19.60 11.08
C ASP A 471 -23.58 19.73 12.30
N SER A 472 -24.18 19.81 13.49
CA SER A 472 -23.48 19.89 14.78
C SER A 472 -22.64 18.64 15.13
N LEU A 473 -22.77 17.55 14.37
CA LEU A 473 -21.99 16.32 14.51
C LEU A 473 -20.92 16.20 13.43
N GLY A 474 -20.71 17.24 12.61
CA GLY A 474 -19.72 17.23 11.52
C GLY A 474 -20.18 16.46 10.28
N GLN A 475 -21.46 16.11 10.16
CA GLN A 475 -21.97 15.35 9.02
C GLN A 475 -22.45 16.28 7.90
N THR A 476 -22.00 15.97 6.67
CA THR A 476 -22.42 16.70 5.47
C THR A 476 -23.61 16.02 4.76
N ALA A 477 -24.22 16.72 3.82
CA ALA A 477 -25.25 16.14 2.95
C ALA A 477 -24.76 14.87 2.21
N LEU A 478 -23.47 14.81 1.84
CA LEU A 478 -22.86 13.65 1.22
C LEU A 478 -22.80 12.44 2.17
N HIS A 479 -22.52 12.66 3.45
CA HIS A 479 -22.54 11.60 4.47
C HIS A 479 -23.94 11.00 4.60
N TYR A 480 -24.98 11.84 4.61
CA TYR A 480 -26.37 11.38 4.70
C TYR A 480 -26.82 10.63 3.44
N GLY A 481 -26.54 11.17 2.25
CA GLY A 481 -26.85 10.50 0.99
C GLY A 481 -26.17 9.13 0.87
N SER A 482 -24.92 9.02 1.31
CA SER A 482 -24.17 7.76 1.30
C SER A 482 -24.66 6.77 2.35
N ARG A 483 -24.92 7.23 3.58
CA ARG A 483 -25.37 6.38 4.70
C ARG A 483 -26.73 5.73 4.42
N TYR A 484 -27.64 6.46 3.78
CA TYR A 484 -28.99 5.97 3.49
C TYR A 484 -29.15 5.41 2.06
N GLY A 485 -28.09 5.39 1.25
CA GLY A 485 -28.07 4.71 -0.05
C GLY A 485 -28.73 5.49 -1.19
N HIS A 486 -28.89 6.81 -1.07
CA HIS A 486 -29.54 7.67 -2.06
C HIS A 486 -28.55 8.03 -3.19
N LYS A 487 -28.44 7.13 -4.18
CA LYS A 487 -27.42 7.19 -5.25
C LYS A 487 -27.51 8.43 -6.13
N ASP A 488 -28.71 8.94 -6.36
CA ASP A 488 -29.01 10.15 -7.13
C ASP A 488 -28.58 11.42 -6.40
N ILE A 489 -28.80 11.50 -5.09
CA ILE A 489 -28.29 12.56 -4.20
C ILE A 489 -26.77 12.58 -4.22
N VAL A 490 -26.13 11.43 -4.03
CA VAL A 490 -24.66 11.32 -4.00
C VAL A 490 -24.05 11.76 -5.33
N LYS A 491 -24.60 11.28 -6.46
CA LYS A 491 -24.14 11.68 -7.80
C LYS A 491 -24.27 13.18 -8.03
N TYR A 492 -25.39 13.76 -7.61
CA TYR A 492 -25.63 15.19 -7.78
C TYR A 492 -24.69 16.05 -6.94
N ILE A 493 -24.46 15.68 -5.67
CA ILE A 493 -23.53 16.40 -4.78
C ILE A 493 -22.10 16.34 -5.32
N ILE A 494 -21.64 15.16 -5.75
CA ILE A 494 -20.29 14.99 -6.34
C ILE A 494 -20.12 15.80 -7.62
N ALA A 495 -21.16 15.91 -8.44
CA ALA A 495 -21.10 16.65 -9.70
C ALA A 495 -21.14 18.17 -9.53
N CYS A 496 -21.69 18.67 -8.41
CA CYS A 496 -22.08 20.08 -8.30
C CYS A 496 -21.51 20.81 -7.07
N ALA A 497 -21.00 20.12 -6.06
CA ALA A 497 -20.37 20.78 -4.92
C ALA A 497 -18.97 21.31 -5.31
N PRO A 498 -18.60 22.55 -4.92
CA PRO A 498 -17.22 23.00 -5.01
C PRO A 498 -16.37 22.15 -4.06
N TYR A 499 -15.17 21.76 -4.49
CA TYR A 499 -14.22 20.97 -3.70
C TYR A 499 -13.32 21.86 -2.86
#